data_AF-A0A536WDK7-F1
#
_entry.id   AF-A0A536WDK7-F1
#
_cell.length_a   1.000
_cell.length_b   1.000
_cell.length_c   1.000
_cell.angle_alpha   90.00
_cell.angle_beta   90.00
_cell.angle_gamma   90.00
#
_symmetry.space_group_name_H-M   'P 1'
#
loop_
_entity.id
_entity.type
_entity.pdbx_description
1 polymer ?
#
loop_
_entity_poly.entity_id
_entity_poly.type
_entity_poly.pdbx_seq_one_letter_code
_entity_poly.pdbx_strand_id
1 'polypeptide(L)' 'MRNPFTIHPASVGETYGRHFRFALAFGARMTLGGLAAAVHAIFPFLFITTASRALEELNAMRDRNARRVASD' A
#
# COMPACT_ATOMS: atom_id res chain seq x y z
N MET A 1 11.46 25.33 -12.37
CA MET A 1 10.26 24.52 -12.10
C MET A 1 10.61 23.44 -11.10
N ARG A 2 9.69 23.11 -10.17
CA ARG A 2 9.89 22.12 -9.10
C ARG A 2 9.45 20.73 -9.61
N ASN A 3 10.31 19.72 -9.60
CA ASN A 3 10.00 18.37 -10.12
C ASN A 3 9.14 17.58 -9.10
N PRO A 4 7.86 17.29 -9.39
CA PRO A 4 6.97 16.60 -8.45
C PRO A 4 7.44 15.17 -8.13
N PHE A 5 8.14 14.51 -9.05
CA PHE A 5 8.64 13.14 -8.86
C PHE A 5 9.74 13.03 -7.80
N THR A 6 10.45 14.12 -7.52
CA THR A 6 11.52 14.13 -6.51
C THR A 6 11.13 14.90 -5.26
N ILE A 7 10.29 15.92 -5.38
CA ILE A 7 9.91 16.77 -4.25
C ILE A 7 9.03 16.03 -3.25
N HIS A 8 8.02 15.30 -3.71
CA HIS A 8 7.15 14.57 -2.80
C HIS A 8 7.90 13.45 -2.05
N PRO A 9 8.63 12.54 -2.73
CA PRO A 9 9.42 11.54 -2.02
C PRO A 9 10.44 12.15 -1.05
N ALA A 10 11.13 13.22 -1.45
CA ALA A 10 12.10 13.89 -0.57
C ALA A 10 11.44 14.51 0.67
N SER A 11 10.21 15.03 0.56
CA SER A 11 9.47 15.58 1.71
C SER A 11 9.14 14.55 2.78
N VAL A 12 9.19 13.26 2.45
CA VAL A 12 8.96 12.14 3.36
C VAL A 12 10.21 11.28 3.56
N GLY A 13 11.39 11.80 3.23
CA GLY A 13 12.67 11.11 3.45
C GLY A 13 12.95 9.94 2.50
N GLU A 14 12.36 9.92 1.30
CA GLU A 14 12.52 8.82 0.35
C GLU A 14 13.05 9.27 -1.02
N THR A 15 13.75 8.36 -1.70
CA THR A 15 14.02 8.50 -3.14
C THR A 15 12.79 8.11 -3.95
N TYR A 16 12.65 8.68 -5.16
CA TYR A 16 11.54 8.37 -6.06
C TYR A 16 11.36 6.87 -6.29
N GLY A 17 12.45 6.14 -6.56
CA GLY A 17 12.37 4.70 -6.83
C GLY A 17 11.86 3.90 -5.64
N ARG A 18 12.25 4.26 -4.40
CA ARG A 18 11.74 3.61 -3.18
C ARG A 18 10.27 3.90 -2.98
N HIS A 19 9.91 5.18 -3.01
CA HIS A 19 8.54 5.64 -2.81
C HIS A 19 7.59 5.03 -3.85
N PHE A 20 7.98 5.03 -5.12
CA PHE A 20 7.22 4.45 -6.21
C PHE A 20 6.98 2.95 -6.02
N ARG A 21 8.02 2.18 -5.68
CA ARG A 21 7.89 0.73 -5.46
C ARG A 21 6.98 0.42 -4.28
N PHE A 22 7.09 1.16 -3.18
CA PHE A 22 6.21 0.99 -2.03
C PHE A 22 4.76 1.33 -2.41
N ALA A 23 4.52 2.50 -3.03
CA ALA A 23 3.19 2.96 -3.42
C ALA A 23 2.52 1.99 -4.41
N LEU A 24 3.25 1.47 -5.39
CA LEU A 24 2.73 0.50 -6.35
C LEU A 24 2.33 -0.82 -5.68
N ALA A 25 3.19 -1.37 -4.83
CA ALA A 25 2.89 -2.61 -4.11
C ALA A 25 1.71 -2.45 -3.13
N PHE A 26 1.69 -1.34 -2.40
CA PHE A 26 0.61 -1.01 -1.47
C PHE A 26 -0.71 -0.83 -2.21
N GLY A 27 -0.72 -0.03 -3.28
CA GLY A 27 -1.90 0.19 -4.13
C GLY A 27 -2.46 -1.10 -4.71
N ALA A 28 -1.60 -1.95 -5.29
CA ALA A 28 -2.03 -3.23 -5.85
C ALA A 28 -2.72 -4.14 -4.80
N ARG A 29 -2.13 -4.24 -3.60
CA ARG A 29 -2.70 -5.06 -2.50
C ARG A 29 -4.04 -4.50 -2.01
N MET A 30 -4.15 -3.18 -1.91
CA MET A 30 -5.37 -2.47 -1.53
C MET A 30 -6.49 -2.66 -2.56
N THR A 31 -6.18 -2.53 -3.85
CA THR A 31 -7.15 -2.79 -4.93
C THR A 31 -7.65 -4.23 -4.91
N LEU A 32 -6.75 -5.22 -4.74
CA LEU A 32 -7.14 -6.62 -4.67
C LEU A 32 -8.01 -6.92 -3.43
N GLY A 33 -7.67 -6.36 -2.27
CA GLY A 33 -8.48 -6.49 -1.06
C GLY A 33 -9.87 -5.87 -1.21
N GLY A 34 -9.96 -4.68 -1.81
CA GLY A 34 -11.22 -4.02 -2.11
C GLY A 34 -12.09 -4.79 -3.11
N LEU A 35 -11.50 -5.33 -4.18
CA LEU A 35 -12.21 -6.17 -5.15
C LEU A 35 -12.73 -7.45 -4.48
N ALA A 36 -11.91 -8.10 -3.64
CA ALA A 36 -12.33 -9.27 -2.88
C ALA A 36 -13.53 -8.97 -1.96
N ALA A 37 -13.51 -7.83 -1.27
CA ALA A 37 -14.65 -7.39 -0.44
C ALA A 37 -15.91 -7.13 -1.28
N ALA A 38 -15.77 -6.48 -2.44
CA ALA A 38 -16.89 -6.21 -3.34
C ALA A 38 -17.53 -7.50 -3.88
N VAL A 39 -16.72 -8.48 -4.30
CA VAL A 39 -17.23 -9.79 -4.73
C VAL A 39 -17.88 -10.54 -3.57
N HIS A 40 -17.26 -10.53 -2.38
CA HIS A 40 -17.82 -11.15 -1.18
C HIS A 40 -19.19 -10.56 -0.78
N ALA A 41 -19.39 -9.24 -0.96
CA ALA A 41 -20.67 -8.60 -0.67
C ALA A 41 -21.83 -9.12 -1.53
N ILE A 42 -21.53 -9.60 -2.74
CA ILE A 42 -22.51 -10.24 -3.65
C ILE A 42 -22.58 -11.75 -3.39
N PHE A 43 -21.42 -12.38 -3.16
CA PHE A 43 -21.27 -13.82 -2.96
C PHE A 43 -20.58 -14.10 -1.62
N PRO A 44 -21.33 -14.19 -0.50
CA PRO A 44 -20.75 -14.23 0.85
C PRO A 44 -19.93 -15.50 1.16
N PHE A 45 -19.96 -16.50 0.28
CA PHE A 45 -19.15 -17.71 0.39
C PHE A 45 -17.79 -17.60 -0.35
N LEU A 46 -17.55 -16.55 -1.12
CA LEU A 46 -16.28 -16.29 -1.81
C LEU A 46 -15.43 -15.31 -1.00
N PHE A 47 -14.10 -15.47 -1.03
CA PHE A 47 -13.13 -14.50 -0.46
C PHE A 47 -13.31 -14.12 1.02
N ILE A 48 -13.88 -15.02 1.84
CA ILE A 48 -14.32 -14.79 3.23
C ILE A 48 -13.29 -14.03 4.10
N THR A 49 -12.00 -14.36 3.98
CA THR A 49 -10.93 -13.73 4.78
C THR A 49 -9.96 -12.89 3.96
N THR A 50 -10.15 -12.79 2.64
CA THR A 50 -9.18 -12.18 1.73
C THR A 50 -9.02 -10.68 1.98
N ALA A 51 -10.12 -9.98 2.20
CA ALA A 51 -10.10 -8.54 2.47
C ALA A 51 -9.42 -8.22 3.81
N SER A 52 -9.76 -8.95 4.88
CA SER A 52 -9.15 -8.77 6.21
C SER A 52 -7.65 -9.05 6.20
N ARG A 53 -7.22 -10.15 5.56
CA ARG A 53 -5.80 -10.46 5.39
C ARG A 53 -5.06 -9.40 4.57
N ALA A 54 -5.69 -8.87 3.52
CA ALA A 54 -5.12 -7.77 2.74
C ALA A 54 -4.92 -6.51 3.62
N LEU A 55 -5.88 -6.19 4.49
CA LEU A 55 -5.78 -5.06 5.41
C LEU A 55 -4.65 -5.24 6.43
N GLU A 56 -4.53 -6.43 7.03
CA GLU A 56 -3.43 -6.76 7.95
C GLU A 56 -2.06 -6.60 7.27
N GLU A 57 -1.93 -7.10 6.04
CA GLU A 57 -0.70 -6.96 5.26
C GLU A 57 -0.40 -5.50 4.90
N LEU A 58 -1.40 -4.70 4.52
CA LEU A 58 -1.26 -3.28 4.26
C LEU A 58 -0.79 -2.51 5.51
N ASN A 59 -1.37 -2.80 6.67
CA ASN A 59 -0.94 -2.21 7.95
C ASN A 59 0.52 -2.57 8.24
N ALA A 60 0.88 -3.84 8.10
CA ALA A 60 2.25 -4.29 8.29
C ALA A 60 3.23 -3.65 7.29
N MET A 61 2.82 -3.45 6.02
CA MET A 61 3.61 -2.74 5.02
C MET A 61 3.85 -1.28 5.40
N ARG A 62 2.79 -0.57 5.82
CA ARG A 62 2.88 0.83 6.27
C ARG A 62 3.84 0.99 7.44
N ASP A 63 3.73 0.12 8.44
CA ASP A 63 4.57 0.17 9.63
C ASP A 63 6.03 -0.15 9.31
N ARG A 64 6.27 -1.15 8.42
CA ARG A 64 7.63 -1.44 7.93
C ARG A 64 8.22 -0.25 7.16
N ASN A 65 7.43 0.44 6.33
CA ASN A 65 7.93 1.59 5.60
C ASN A 65 8.29 2.74 6.54
N ALA A 66 7.41 3.05 7.50
CA ALA A 66 7.67 4.09 8.51
C ALA A 66 8.98 3.83 9.28
N ARG A 67 9.22 2.58 9.72
CA ARG A 67 10.48 2.22 10.39
C ARG A 67 11.71 2.37 9.49
N ARG A 68 11.60 2.00 8.21
CA ARG A 68 12.70 2.13 7.25
C ARG A 68 13.00 3.59 6.93
N VAL A 69 11.99 4.46 6.87
CA VAL A 69 12.20 5.89 6.62
C VAL A 69 12.86 6.56 7.82
N ALA A 70 12.52 6.14 9.05
CA ALA A 70 13.14 6.67 10.26
C ALA A 70 14.61 6.21 10.46
N SER A 71 15.05 5.16 9.78
CA SER A 71 16.41 4.62 9.87
C SER A 71 17.38 5.15 8.82
N ASP A 72 16.89 5.92 7.84
CA ASP A 72 17.67 6.51 6.75
C ASP A 72 17.98 7.99 7.03
#